data_AF-A0A943NI34-F1
#
_entry.id   AF-A0A943NI34-F1
#
_cell.length_a   1.000
_cell.length_b   1.000
_cell.length_c   1.000
_cell.angle_alpha   90.00
_cell.angle_beta   90.00
_cell.angle_gamma   90.00
#
_symmetry.space_group_name_H-M   'P 1'
#
loop_
_entity.id
_entity.type
_entity.pdbx_description
1 polymer ?
#
loop_
_entity_poly.entity_id
_entity_poly.type
_entity_poly.pdbx_seq_one_letter_code
_entity_poly.pdbx_strand_id
1 'polypeptide(L)'
;MPQNSAIYAVSRIRSRERSLIDRETVKRMSEGTAEEAWRMLTEMGYGAKPDAEYMDSEALIESELERTNALIKEVTTDERLTDIFFLGADATNLKLFLKRRLIGADAGGIYAHGGLYEPKELMRMVQAKDYKPLPEKMAAAMDRAEAEIAAGRIDPARISTIIDQGYIDHALASGNAFVTAYFKATCDFDNLIAMARMKALGADEKRLETLLLTGGDIDPNAIVKAYQSHMGEGYAKGLPAGEMKAELQRALEEYAQSGDAAALE
;
A
#
# COMPACT_ATOMS: atom_id res chain seq x y z
N MET A 1 31.38 -6.16 -1.50
CA MET A 1 30.98 -4.74 -1.70
C MET A 1 29.82 -4.76 -2.68
N PRO A 2 28.66 -4.16 -2.37
CA PRO A 2 27.60 -4.01 -3.35
C PRO A 2 28.22 -3.36 -4.60
N GLN A 3 28.12 -4.04 -5.74
CA GLN A 3 28.54 -3.43 -6.99
C GLN A 3 27.57 -2.28 -7.22
N ASN A 4 28.03 -1.05 -7.04
CA ASN A 4 27.24 0.16 -7.25
C ASN A 4 27.02 0.37 -8.76
N SER A 5 26.29 -0.56 -9.38
CA SER A 5 26.05 -0.66 -10.80
C SER A 5 24.57 -0.94 -11.01
N ALA A 6 23.88 0.06 -11.54
CA ALA A 6 22.47 -0.08 -11.90
C ALA A 6 22.24 -1.23 -12.89
N ILE A 7 23.20 -1.51 -13.78
CA ILE A 7 23.12 -2.63 -14.73
C ILE A 7 23.13 -3.98 -14.00
N TYR A 8 24.00 -4.12 -12.99
CA TYR A 8 24.05 -5.32 -12.17
C TYR A 8 22.75 -5.50 -11.39
N ALA A 9 22.26 -4.43 -10.76
CA ALA A 9 20.99 -4.44 -10.03
C ALA A 9 19.83 -4.85 -10.93
N VAL A 10 19.67 -4.19 -12.09
CA VAL A 10 18.62 -4.51 -13.07
C VAL A 10 18.73 -5.95 -13.52
N SER A 11 19.93 -6.45 -13.82
CA SER A 11 20.13 -7.83 -14.28
C SER A 11 19.77 -8.86 -13.20
N ARG A 12 20.11 -8.60 -11.93
CA ARG A 12 19.73 -9.43 -10.78
C ARG A 12 18.21 -9.45 -10.59
N ILE A 13 17.55 -8.30 -10.70
CA ILE A 13 16.07 -8.20 -10.60
C ILE A 13 15.40 -8.91 -11.77
N ARG A 14 15.81 -8.65 -13.02
CA ARG A 14 15.26 -9.34 -14.21
C ARG A 14 15.41 -10.85 -14.15
N SER A 15 16.52 -11.35 -13.59
CA SER A 15 16.69 -12.80 -13.39
C SER A 15 15.69 -13.36 -12.38
N ARG A 16 15.32 -12.60 -11.36
CA ARG A 16 14.36 -12.98 -10.31
C ARG A 16 12.90 -12.81 -10.73
N GLU A 17 12.60 -11.85 -11.61
CA GLU A 17 11.26 -11.69 -12.19
C GLU A 17 10.77 -12.97 -12.91
N ARG A 18 11.69 -13.79 -13.41
CA ARG A 18 11.37 -15.08 -14.06
C ARG A 18 10.79 -16.13 -13.10
N SER A 19 10.94 -15.95 -11.79
CA SER A 19 10.37 -16.84 -10.78
C SER A 19 9.11 -16.27 -10.12
N LEU A 20 8.57 -15.15 -10.62
CA LEU A 20 7.29 -14.63 -10.15
C LEU A 20 6.16 -15.61 -10.46
N ILE A 21 5.21 -15.70 -9.53
CA ILE A 21 4.01 -16.52 -9.71
C ILE A 21 3.16 -15.89 -10.80
N ASP A 22 2.94 -16.61 -11.89
CA ASP A 22 2.13 -16.16 -13.01
C ASP A 22 0.63 -16.42 -12.80
N ARG A 23 -0.18 -15.82 -13.68
CA ARG A 23 -1.64 -15.92 -13.63
C ARG A 23 -2.12 -17.38 -13.76
N GLU A 24 -1.44 -18.21 -14.54
CA GLU A 24 -1.78 -19.62 -14.71
C GLU A 24 -1.56 -20.39 -13.41
N THR A 25 -0.45 -20.13 -12.72
CA THR A 25 -0.14 -20.75 -11.43
C THR A 25 -1.13 -20.32 -10.36
N VAL A 26 -1.45 -19.02 -10.27
CA VAL A 26 -2.51 -18.53 -9.36
C VAL A 26 -3.84 -19.24 -9.63
N LYS A 27 -4.22 -19.38 -10.90
CA LYS A 27 -5.46 -20.06 -11.28
C LYS A 27 -5.46 -21.54 -10.86
N ARG A 28 -4.38 -22.28 -11.13
CA ARG A 28 -4.24 -23.68 -10.71
C ARG A 28 -4.32 -23.83 -9.19
N MET A 29 -3.66 -22.94 -8.44
CA MET A 29 -3.77 -22.93 -6.97
C MET A 29 -5.21 -22.69 -6.50
N SER A 30 -5.97 -21.81 -7.17
CA SER A 30 -7.36 -21.52 -6.81
C SER A 30 -8.35 -22.67 -7.10
N GLU A 31 -8.02 -23.55 -8.03
CA GLU A 31 -8.85 -24.71 -8.41
C GLU A 31 -8.57 -25.94 -7.54
N GLY A 32 -7.46 -25.94 -6.79
CA GLY A 32 -7.01 -27.05 -5.94
C GLY A 32 -7.29 -26.86 -4.46
N THR A 33 -6.76 -27.77 -3.67
CA THR A 33 -6.75 -27.72 -2.20
C THR A 33 -5.61 -26.82 -1.69
N ALA A 34 -5.72 -26.37 -0.43
CA ALA A 34 -4.64 -25.62 0.23
C ALA A 34 -3.31 -26.40 0.26
N GLU A 35 -3.38 -27.74 0.34
CA GLU A 35 -2.20 -28.61 0.28
C GLU A 35 -1.53 -28.61 -1.08
N GLU A 36 -2.31 -28.69 -2.15
CA GLU A 36 -1.80 -28.64 -3.51
C GLU A 36 -1.20 -27.26 -3.81
N ALA A 37 -1.83 -26.18 -3.36
CA ALA A 37 -1.29 -24.83 -3.45
C ALA A 37 0.05 -24.70 -2.70
N TRP A 38 0.13 -25.20 -1.47
CA TRP A 38 1.36 -25.19 -0.69
C TRP A 38 2.48 -26.01 -1.35
N ARG A 39 2.16 -27.19 -1.88
CA ARG A 39 3.12 -28.02 -2.61
C ARG A 39 3.63 -27.31 -3.88
N MET A 40 2.74 -26.68 -4.64
CA MET A 40 3.14 -25.87 -5.82
C MET A 40 4.11 -24.74 -5.43
N LEU A 41 3.82 -23.98 -4.37
CA LEU A 41 4.68 -22.90 -3.90
C LEU A 41 6.07 -23.41 -3.47
N THR A 42 6.12 -24.49 -2.70
CA THR A 42 7.38 -25.07 -2.24
C THR A 42 8.21 -25.68 -3.37
N GLU A 43 7.57 -26.33 -4.35
CA GLU A 43 8.22 -26.85 -5.58
C GLU A 43 8.83 -25.72 -6.42
N MET A 44 8.20 -24.54 -6.45
CA MET A 44 8.74 -23.34 -7.10
C MET A 44 9.88 -22.69 -6.31
N GLY A 45 10.17 -23.15 -5.09
CA GLY A 45 11.17 -22.58 -4.19
C GLY A 45 10.74 -21.29 -3.51
N TYR A 46 9.43 -21.01 -3.48
CA TYR A 46 8.84 -19.86 -2.78
C TYR A 46 9.04 -20.00 -1.27
N GLY A 47 9.57 -18.97 -0.62
CA GLY A 47 9.85 -18.94 0.82
C GLY A 47 11.09 -19.74 1.27
N ALA A 48 11.53 -20.74 0.48
CA ALA A 48 12.74 -21.56 0.69
C ALA A 48 13.02 -22.01 2.13
N LYS A 49 11.98 -22.46 2.84
CA LYS A 49 12.10 -23.10 4.16
C LYS A 49 12.02 -24.63 3.99
N PRO A 50 13.17 -25.35 3.95
CA PRO A 50 13.17 -26.80 3.75
C PRO A 50 12.51 -27.59 4.90
N ASP A 51 12.41 -26.97 6.08
CA ASP A 51 11.83 -27.57 7.30
C ASP A 51 10.45 -26.97 7.66
N ALA A 52 9.79 -26.25 6.74
CA ALA A 52 8.46 -25.71 7.02
C ALA A 52 7.44 -26.85 7.18
N GLU A 53 6.82 -26.92 8.35
CA GLU A 53 5.69 -27.81 8.57
C GLU A 53 4.51 -27.42 7.66
N TYR A 54 3.72 -28.41 7.26
CA TYR A 54 2.50 -28.22 6.51
C TYR A 54 1.59 -27.20 7.22
N MET A 55 1.14 -26.19 6.47
CA MET A 55 0.19 -25.12 6.84
C MET A 55 0.70 -23.79 7.44
N ASP A 56 2.00 -23.51 7.57
CA ASP A 56 2.43 -22.14 7.91
C ASP A 56 2.59 -21.26 6.66
N SER A 57 1.45 -20.95 6.00
CA SER A 57 1.42 -20.11 4.80
C SER A 57 1.93 -18.69 5.07
N GLU A 58 1.64 -18.15 6.25
CA GLU A 58 2.10 -16.83 6.68
C GLU A 58 3.63 -16.80 6.79
N ALA A 59 4.24 -17.77 7.47
CA ALA A 59 5.68 -17.83 7.57
C ALA A 59 6.39 -18.10 6.24
N LEU A 60 5.70 -18.71 5.26
CA LEU A 60 6.22 -18.89 3.90
C LEU A 60 6.25 -17.56 3.14
N ILE A 61 5.16 -16.79 3.20
CA ILE A 61 5.04 -15.46 2.61
C ILE A 61 6.04 -14.50 3.26
N GLU A 62 6.10 -14.48 4.59
CA GLU A 62 7.06 -13.68 5.36
C GLU A 62 8.49 -13.95 4.93
N SER A 63 8.87 -15.23 4.84
CA SER A 63 10.21 -15.65 4.40
C SER A 63 10.56 -15.15 3.00
N GLU A 64 9.62 -15.24 2.05
CA GLU A 64 9.88 -14.77 0.68
C GLU A 64 9.96 -13.25 0.60
N LEU A 65 9.13 -12.54 1.37
CA LEU A 65 9.20 -11.08 1.48
C LEU A 65 10.53 -10.64 2.09
N GLU A 66 10.99 -11.27 3.18
CA GLU A 66 12.30 -11.00 3.79
C GLU A 66 13.45 -11.21 2.81
N ARG A 67 13.44 -12.32 2.07
CA ARG A 67 14.45 -12.61 1.03
C ARG A 67 14.42 -11.57 -0.08
N THR A 68 13.24 -11.15 -0.51
CA THR A 68 13.06 -10.12 -1.54
C THR A 68 13.58 -8.77 -1.03
N ASN A 69 13.24 -8.38 0.18
CA ASN A 69 13.71 -7.13 0.78
C ASN A 69 15.23 -7.13 0.95
N ALA A 70 15.81 -8.25 1.40
CA ALA A 70 17.26 -8.41 1.48
C ALA A 70 17.94 -8.29 0.12
N LEU A 71 17.34 -8.86 -0.94
CA LEU A 71 17.82 -8.71 -2.31
C LEU A 71 17.77 -7.24 -2.77
N ILE A 72 16.65 -6.55 -2.56
CA ILE A 72 16.52 -5.12 -2.93
C ILE A 72 17.57 -4.29 -2.20
N LYS A 73 17.77 -4.51 -0.90
CA LYS A 73 18.82 -3.85 -0.10
C LYS A 73 20.24 -4.22 -0.59
N GLU A 74 20.48 -5.45 -1.03
CA GLU A 74 21.78 -5.88 -1.59
C GLU A 74 22.12 -5.12 -2.89
N VAL A 75 21.12 -4.91 -3.75
CA VAL A 75 21.32 -4.37 -5.10
C VAL A 75 21.00 -2.88 -5.22
N THR A 76 20.49 -2.24 -4.18
CA THR A 76 20.17 -0.82 -4.21
C THR A 76 21.40 0.03 -4.47
N THR A 77 21.22 1.06 -5.29
CA THR A 77 22.28 2.04 -5.62
C THR A 77 22.01 3.41 -4.99
N ASP A 78 20.76 3.66 -4.61
CA ASP A 78 20.35 4.84 -3.85
C ASP A 78 19.28 4.41 -2.83
N GLU A 79 19.73 4.19 -1.60
CA GLU A 79 18.87 3.80 -0.48
C GLU A 79 17.74 4.81 -0.28
N ARG A 80 17.98 6.11 -0.50
CA ARG A 80 16.97 7.16 -0.31
C ARG A 80 15.73 6.95 -1.18
N LEU A 81 15.88 6.31 -2.35
CA LEU A 81 14.77 6.02 -3.24
C LEU A 81 14.11 4.69 -2.91
N THR A 82 14.88 3.64 -2.60
CA THR A 82 14.30 2.34 -2.22
C THR A 82 13.60 2.37 -0.87
N ASP A 83 14.13 3.16 0.06
CA ASP A 83 13.59 3.33 1.42
C ASP A 83 12.18 3.90 1.41
N ILE A 84 11.85 4.75 0.43
CA ILE A 84 10.49 5.24 0.24
C ILE A 84 9.51 4.08 0.06
N PHE A 85 9.87 3.04 -0.68
CA PHE A 85 8.96 1.90 -0.88
C PHE A 85 8.87 1.00 0.37
N PHE A 86 9.95 0.86 1.14
CA PHE A 86 9.93 0.14 2.42
C PHE A 86 9.07 0.84 3.48
N LEU A 87 9.05 2.18 3.49
CA LEU A 87 8.20 2.96 4.37
C LEU A 87 6.70 2.67 4.22
N GLY A 88 6.25 2.08 3.09
CA GLY A 88 4.87 1.64 2.93
C GLY A 88 4.45 0.57 3.96
N ALA A 89 5.36 -0.35 4.31
CA ALA A 89 5.13 -1.31 5.38
C ALA A 89 5.06 -0.60 6.74
N ASP A 90 5.94 0.36 6.99
CA ASP A 90 5.95 1.15 8.23
C ASP A 90 4.66 1.98 8.39
N ALA A 91 4.19 2.64 7.32
CA ALA A 91 2.93 3.38 7.31
C ALA A 91 1.74 2.47 7.64
N THR A 92 1.72 1.26 7.07
CA THR A 92 0.71 0.24 7.37
C THR A 92 0.75 -0.18 8.83
N ASN A 93 1.95 -0.41 9.37
CA ASN A 93 2.15 -0.78 10.77
C ASN A 93 1.79 0.35 11.75
N LEU A 94 2.11 1.60 11.42
CA LEU A 94 1.70 2.78 12.20
C LEU A 94 0.17 2.87 12.30
N LYS A 95 -0.55 2.69 11.17
CA LYS A 95 -2.03 2.62 11.16
C LYS A 95 -2.54 1.51 12.07
N LEU A 96 -1.95 0.31 11.96
CA LEU A 96 -2.32 -0.85 12.77
C LEU A 96 -2.13 -0.59 14.26
N PHE A 97 -0.93 -0.18 14.67
CA PHE A 97 -0.59 0.03 16.08
C PHE A 97 -1.39 1.19 16.69
N LEU A 98 -1.62 2.26 15.93
CA LEU A 98 -2.45 3.37 16.39
C LEU A 98 -3.89 2.92 16.66
N LYS A 99 -4.49 2.15 15.73
CA LYS A 99 -5.84 1.59 15.91
C LYS A 99 -5.91 0.64 17.11
N ARG A 100 -4.92 -0.25 17.29
CA ARG A 100 -4.85 -1.14 18.45
C ARG A 100 -4.79 -0.38 19.76
N ARG A 101 -3.96 0.68 19.83
CA ARG A 101 -3.86 1.56 20.99
C ARG A 101 -5.20 2.23 21.32
N LEU A 102 -5.98 2.62 20.31
CA LEU A 102 -7.30 3.25 20.51
C LEU A 102 -8.36 2.30 21.10
N ILE A 103 -8.30 1.01 20.77
CA ILE A 103 -9.25 0.01 21.29
C ILE A 103 -8.72 -0.75 22.52
N GLY A 104 -7.53 -0.42 23.02
CA GLY A 104 -6.91 -1.10 24.15
C GLY A 104 -6.53 -2.55 23.87
N ALA A 105 -6.34 -2.92 22.60
CA ALA A 105 -5.91 -4.27 22.21
C ALA A 105 -4.39 -4.42 22.41
N ASP A 106 -3.97 -5.66 22.72
CA ASP A 106 -2.57 -5.99 22.88
C ASP A 106 -1.78 -5.85 21.56
N ALA A 107 -0.48 -5.69 21.70
CA ALA A 107 0.51 -5.56 20.64
C ALA A 107 0.64 -6.79 19.73
N GLY A 108 0.19 -7.96 20.19
CA GLY A 108 0.29 -9.23 19.45
C GLY A 108 -0.49 -9.26 18.14
N GLY A 109 -0.03 -10.05 17.18
CA GLY A 109 -0.72 -10.32 15.92
C GLY A 109 0.13 -10.00 14.68
N ILE A 110 -0.46 -10.24 13.50
CA ILE A 110 0.17 -10.04 12.19
C ILE A 110 0.38 -8.54 11.92
N TYR A 111 1.51 -8.19 11.34
CA TYR A 111 1.89 -6.85 10.89
C TYR A 111 2.63 -6.97 9.55
N ALA A 112 2.80 -5.86 8.84
CA ALA A 112 3.56 -5.84 7.59
C ALA A 112 5.05 -6.01 7.87
N HIS A 113 5.72 -6.84 7.08
CA HIS A 113 7.17 -7.06 7.14
C HIS A 113 7.88 -6.23 6.05
N GLY A 114 9.18 -6.00 6.22
CA GLY A 114 9.98 -5.30 5.22
C GLY A 114 10.07 -3.78 5.34
N GLY A 115 9.60 -3.24 6.46
CA GLY A 115 9.79 -1.83 6.79
C GLY A 115 11.25 -1.44 7.04
N LEU A 116 11.48 -0.16 7.22
CA LEU A 116 12.76 0.38 7.69
C LEU A 116 12.93 0.27 9.20
N TYR A 117 11.81 0.20 9.93
CA TYR A 117 11.81 0.14 11.39
C TYR A 117 11.38 -1.25 11.86
N GLU A 118 11.94 -1.66 12.99
CA GLU A 118 11.46 -2.87 13.65
C GLU A 118 10.02 -2.62 14.18
N PRO A 119 9.11 -3.61 14.07
CA PRO A 119 7.73 -3.45 14.55
C PRO A 119 7.63 -2.98 16.01
N LYS A 120 8.55 -3.44 16.87
CA LYS A 120 8.63 -3.03 18.28
C LYS A 120 8.98 -1.55 18.44
N GLU A 121 9.78 -0.99 17.54
CA GLU A 121 10.15 0.43 17.55
C GLU A 121 8.95 1.29 17.16
N LEU A 122 8.25 0.95 16.07
CA LEU A 122 7.03 1.64 15.65
C LEU A 122 5.96 1.60 16.74
N MET A 123 5.76 0.44 17.37
CA MET A 123 4.84 0.30 18.49
C MET A 123 5.22 1.23 19.65
N ARG A 124 6.51 1.31 20.01
CA ARG A 124 6.99 2.22 21.06
C ARG A 124 6.73 3.68 20.68
N MET A 125 6.98 4.07 19.43
CA MET A 125 6.69 5.43 18.94
C MET A 125 5.20 5.77 19.13
N VAL A 126 4.30 4.86 18.74
CA VAL A 126 2.84 5.04 18.88
C VAL A 126 2.39 5.09 20.34
N GLN A 127 2.98 4.28 21.22
CA GLN A 127 2.66 4.29 22.66
C GLN A 127 3.15 5.56 23.35
N ALA A 128 4.38 5.97 23.05
CA ALA A 128 4.99 7.17 23.62
C ALA A 128 4.49 8.48 22.96
N LYS A 129 3.79 8.37 21.82
CA LYS A 129 3.42 9.50 20.95
C LYS A 129 4.65 10.33 20.56
N ASP A 130 5.76 9.64 20.28
CA ASP A 130 7.02 10.26 19.87
C ASP A 130 7.39 9.76 18.48
N TYR A 131 7.07 10.58 17.48
CA TYR A 131 7.22 10.25 16.06
C TYR A 131 8.42 10.92 15.41
N LYS A 132 9.26 11.63 16.19
CA LYS A 132 10.47 12.31 15.70
C LYS A 132 11.44 11.40 14.92
N PRO A 133 11.55 10.09 15.19
CA PRO A 133 12.40 9.23 14.38
C PRO A 133 11.93 9.04 12.94
N LEU A 134 10.62 9.20 12.67
CA LEU A 134 10.06 9.05 11.33
C LEU A 134 10.48 10.21 10.39
N PRO A 135 10.40 10.02 9.06
CA PRO A 135 10.56 11.12 8.12
C PRO A 135 9.60 12.27 8.43
N GLU A 136 10.05 13.52 8.24
CA GLU A 136 9.36 14.74 8.69
C GLU A 136 7.87 14.78 8.32
N LYS A 137 7.51 14.43 7.07
CA LYS A 137 6.13 14.43 6.59
C LYS A 137 5.26 13.36 7.27
N MET A 138 5.83 12.18 7.51
CA MET A 138 5.14 11.10 8.22
C MET A 138 4.99 11.42 9.71
N ALA A 139 6.02 11.98 10.34
CA ALA A 139 5.96 12.44 11.74
C ALA A 139 4.85 13.50 11.93
N ALA A 140 4.81 14.50 11.05
CA ALA A 140 3.78 15.53 11.07
C ALA A 140 2.36 14.97 10.86
N ALA A 141 2.21 13.96 10.00
CA ALA A 141 0.94 13.26 9.82
C ALA A 141 0.52 12.49 11.07
N MET A 142 1.45 11.80 11.74
CA MET A 142 1.16 11.12 13.01
C MET A 142 0.76 12.11 14.11
N ASP A 143 1.46 13.24 14.24
CA ASP A 143 1.09 14.31 15.17
C ASP A 143 -0.30 14.89 14.89
N ARG A 144 -0.64 15.07 13.61
CA ARG A 144 -1.98 15.48 13.19
C ARG A 144 -3.04 14.44 13.54
N ALA A 145 -2.75 13.16 13.34
CA ALA A 145 -3.65 12.07 13.73
C ALA A 145 -3.90 12.06 15.25
N GLU A 146 -2.86 12.24 16.07
CA GLU A 146 -3.01 12.40 17.53
C GLU A 146 -3.87 13.61 17.90
N ALA A 147 -3.71 14.73 17.20
CA ALA A 147 -4.48 15.94 17.45
C ALA A 147 -5.99 15.74 17.15
N GLU A 148 -6.33 15.02 16.08
CA GLU A 148 -7.72 14.65 15.77
C GLU A 148 -8.31 13.74 16.86
N ILE A 149 -7.54 12.75 17.31
CA ILE A 149 -7.92 11.85 18.41
C ILE A 149 -8.14 12.64 19.70
N ALA A 150 -7.21 13.52 20.06
CA ALA A 150 -7.28 14.34 21.28
C ALA A 150 -8.49 15.30 21.26
N ALA A 151 -8.89 15.76 20.07
CA ALA A 151 -10.07 16.59 19.89
C ALA A 151 -11.38 15.79 19.79
N GLY A 152 -11.36 14.48 20.06
CA GLY A 152 -12.54 13.61 20.05
C GLY A 152 -13.04 13.22 18.66
N ARG A 153 -12.30 13.54 17.59
CA ARG A 153 -12.64 13.18 16.20
C ARG A 153 -12.04 11.82 15.85
N ILE A 154 -12.50 10.79 16.55
CA ILE A 154 -11.99 9.42 16.39
C ILE A 154 -12.73 8.74 15.24
N ASP A 155 -12.13 8.85 14.06
CA ASP A 155 -12.63 8.21 12.84
C ASP A 155 -11.50 7.38 12.21
N PRO A 156 -11.56 6.05 12.29
CA PRO A 156 -10.48 5.18 11.83
C PRO A 156 -10.10 5.34 10.36
N ALA A 157 -11.08 5.68 9.49
CA ALA A 157 -10.81 5.86 8.07
C ALA A 157 -10.06 7.17 7.84
N ARG A 158 -10.55 8.28 8.40
CA ARG A 158 -9.89 9.59 8.32
C ARG A 158 -8.50 9.59 8.94
N ILE A 159 -8.33 8.93 10.09
CA ILE A 159 -7.02 8.76 10.73
C ILE A 159 -6.06 7.99 9.80
N SER A 160 -6.54 6.94 9.13
CA SER A 160 -5.73 6.20 8.15
C SER A 160 -5.31 7.10 6.98
N THR A 161 -6.26 7.85 6.40
CA THR A 161 -5.99 8.81 5.31
C THR A 161 -4.95 9.85 5.70
N ILE A 162 -4.97 10.36 6.94
CA ILE A 162 -3.94 11.32 7.40
C ILE A 162 -2.55 10.69 7.37
N ILE A 163 -2.41 9.45 7.81
CA ILE A 163 -1.13 8.72 7.83
C ILE A 163 -0.66 8.43 6.40
N ASP A 164 -1.57 7.99 5.54
CA ASP A 164 -1.31 7.72 4.12
C ASP A 164 -0.89 9.01 3.38
N GLN A 165 -1.50 10.16 3.70
CA GLN A 165 -1.07 11.46 3.17
C GLN A 165 0.37 11.80 3.56
N GLY A 166 0.77 11.54 4.82
CA GLY A 166 2.15 11.79 5.26
C GLY A 166 3.18 10.95 4.52
N TYR A 167 2.82 9.72 4.18
CA TYR A 167 3.63 8.83 3.36
C TYR A 167 3.75 9.32 1.90
N ILE A 168 2.62 9.69 1.29
CA ILE A 168 2.60 10.26 -0.07
C ILE A 168 3.38 11.57 -0.14
N ASP A 169 3.17 12.48 0.81
CA ASP A 169 3.89 13.77 0.88
C ASP A 169 5.40 13.56 0.98
N HIS A 170 5.85 12.55 1.74
CA HIS A 170 7.25 12.20 1.82
C HIS A 170 7.79 11.72 0.47
N ALA A 171 7.06 10.82 -0.19
CA ALA A 171 7.46 10.27 -1.48
C ALA A 171 7.50 11.33 -2.59
N LEU A 172 6.51 12.22 -2.63
CA LEU A 172 6.45 13.33 -3.60
C LEU A 172 7.58 14.35 -3.38
N ALA A 173 8.08 14.48 -2.16
CA ALA A 173 9.22 15.35 -1.84
C ALA A 173 10.59 14.75 -2.23
N SER A 174 10.63 13.52 -2.76
CA SER A 174 11.89 12.85 -3.15
C SER A 174 12.67 13.55 -4.27
N GLY A 175 11.98 14.35 -5.10
CA GLY A 175 12.58 15.00 -6.27
C GLY A 175 12.91 14.04 -7.42
N ASN A 176 12.56 12.76 -7.31
CA ASN A 176 12.79 11.75 -8.35
C ASN A 176 11.53 11.58 -9.21
N ALA A 177 11.65 11.79 -10.52
CA ALA A 177 10.52 11.76 -11.44
C ALA A 177 9.73 10.43 -11.43
N PHE A 178 10.43 9.29 -11.32
CA PHE A 178 9.77 7.99 -11.28
C PHE A 178 8.98 7.80 -9.97
N VAL A 179 9.58 8.14 -8.83
CA VAL A 179 8.89 8.08 -7.53
C VAL A 179 7.69 9.03 -7.53
N THR A 180 7.86 10.26 -8.01
CA THR A 180 6.76 11.23 -8.10
C THR A 180 5.62 10.73 -8.98
N ALA A 181 5.91 10.18 -10.17
CA ALA A 181 4.88 9.64 -11.06
C ALA A 181 4.17 8.41 -10.44
N TYR A 182 4.92 7.51 -9.81
CA TYR A 182 4.36 6.34 -9.13
C TYR A 182 3.38 6.75 -8.02
N PHE A 183 3.80 7.62 -7.10
CA PHE A 183 2.97 8.01 -5.96
C PHE A 183 1.81 8.92 -6.30
N LYS A 184 1.91 9.69 -7.40
CA LYS A 184 0.76 10.38 -8.00
C LYS A 184 -0.31 9.39 -8.44
N ALA A 185 0.10 8.36 -9.20
CA ALA A 185 -0.81 7.32 -9.63
C ALA A 185 -1.39 6.55 -8.44
N THR A 186 -0.58 6.19 -7.43
CA THR A 186 -1.06 5.55 -6.19
C THR A 186 -2.13 6.40 -5.51
N CYS A 187 -1.89 7.71 -5.34
CA CYS A 187 -2.86 8.65 -4.78
C CYS A 187 -4.17 8.65 -5.58
N ASP A 188 -4.10 8.66 -6.90
CA ASP A 188 -5.28 8.67 -7.77
C ASP A 188 -6.06 7.35 -7.69
N PHE A 189 -5.38 6.19 -7.73
CA PHE A 189 -6.00 4.87 -7.55
C PHE A 189 -6.67 4.75 -6.18
N ASP A 190 -5.97 5.10 -5.09
CA ASP A 190 -6.50 5.06 -3.73
C ASP A 190 -7.75 5.93 -3.57
N ASN A 191 -7.75 7.11 -4.20
CA ASN A 191 -8.91 8.00 -4.21
C ASN A 191 -10.11 7.42 -4.97
N LEU A 192 -9.89 6.76 -6.10
CA LEU A 192 -10.96 6.10 -6.86
C LEU A 192 -11.50 4.88 -6.12
N ILE A 193 -10.64 4.09 -5.47
CA ILE A 193 -11.05 2.99 -4.57
C ILE A 193 -11.88 3.55 -3.41
N ALA A 194 -11.43 4.64 -2.77
CA ALA A 194 -12.15 5.28 -1.69
C ALA A 194 -13.54 5.77 -2.14
N MET A 195 -13.62 6.39 -3.32
CA MET A 195 -14.88 6.79 -3.95
C MET A 195 -15.82 5.60 -4.16
N ALA A 196 -15.33 4.50 -4.75
CA ALA A 196 -16.10 3.28 -4.99
C ALA A 196 -16.62 2.66 -3.68
N ARG A 197 -15.77 2.58 -2.65
CA ARG A 197 -16.15 2.09 -1.32
C ARG A 197 -17.20 2.98 -0.65
N MET A 198 -17.05 4.31 -0.73
CA MET A 198 -18.06 5.23 -0.19
C MET A 198 -19.41 5.09 -0.88
N LYS A 199 -19.40 4.87 -2.21
CA LYS A 199 -20.61 4.62 -2.99
C LYS A 199 -21.31 3.33 -2.54
N ALA A 200 -20.55 2.26 -2.36
CA ALA A 200 -21.07 0.98 -1.88
C ALA A 200 -21.68 1.08 -0.46
N LEU A 201 -21.13 1.94 0.39
CA LEU A 201 -21.64 2.22 1.74
C LEU A 201 -22.81 3.22 1.77
N GLY A 202 -23.18 3.83 0.64
CA GLY A 202 -24.19 4.87 0.58
C GLY A 202 -23.81 6.14 1.35
N ALA A 203 -22.51 6.42 1.47
CA ALA A 203 -22.01 7.58 2.20
C ALA A 203 -22.30 8.89 1.44
N ASP A 204 -22.34 10.01 2.14
CA ASP A 204 -22.49 11.32 1.51
C ASP A 204 -21.15 11.88 0.96
N GLU A 205 -21.24 12.94 0.16
CA GLU A 205 -20.08 13.62 -0.43
C GLU A 205 -19.11 14.18 0.61
N LYS A 206 -19.62 14.68 1.74
CA LYS A 206 -18.83 15.24 2.82
C LYS A 206 -17.99 14.16 3.47
N ARG A 207 -18.54 12.95 3.58
CA ARG A 207 -17.79 11.79 4.05
C ARG A 207 -16.65 11.45 3.10
N LEU A 208 -16.89 11.40 1.80
CA LEU A 208 -15.86 11.15 0.80
C LEU A 208 -14.74 12.20 0.85
N GLU A 209 -15.09 13.49 0.91
CA GLU A 209 -14.11 14.59 1.00
C GLU A 209 -13.09 14.40 2.13
N THR A 210 -13.52 13.85 3.27
CA THR A 210 -12.61 13.60 4.41
C THR A 210 -11.62 12.47 4.21
N LEU A 211 -11.78 11.67 3.15
CA LEU A 211 -11.01 10.46 2.88
C LEU A 211 -10.12 10.57 1.64
N LEU A 212 -10.22 11.67 0.89
CA LEU A 212 -9.42 11.88 -0.32
C LEU A 212 -8.02 12.39 0.03
N LEU A 213 -7.04 11.74 -0.59
CA LEU A 213 -5.64 12.10 -0.61
C LEU A 213 -5.39 13.23 -1.61
N THR A 214 -4.33 13.99 -1.40
CA THR A 214 -3.86 15.08 -2.25
C THR A 214 -2.47 14.77 -2.79
N GLY A 215 -2.12 15.37 -3.94
CA GLY A 215 -0.81 15.23 -4.57
C GLY A 215 -0.80 14.34 -5.81
N GLY A 216 -1.91 13.64 -6.11
CA GLY A 216 -2.17 12.97 -7.38
C GLY A 216 -2.41 13.92 -8.56
N ASP A 217 -2.65 13.37 -9.74
CA ASP A 217 -2.96 14.14 -10.95
C ASP A 217 -4.46 14.45 -11.09
N ILE A 218 -5.32 13.79 -10.31
CA ILE A 218 -6.75 14.07 -10.25
C ILE A 218 -7.05 14.98 -9.05
N ASP A 219 -7.64 16.16 -9.30
CA ASP A 219 -8.12 17.05 -8.24
C ASP A 219 -9.20 16.34 -7.40
N PRO A 220 -9.04 16.23 -6.07
CA PRO A 220 -10.05 15.65 -5.18
C PRO A 220 -11.45 16.24 -5.37
N ASN A 221 -11.56 17.55 -5.66
CA ASN A 221 -12.85 18.18 -5.91
C ASN A 221 -13.53 17.66 -7.19
N ALA A 222 -12.75 17.25 -8.19
CA ALA A 222 -13.28 16.63 -9.39
C ALA A 222 -13.87 15.24 -9.08
N ILE A 223 -13.24 14.49 -8.16
CA ILE A 223 -13.72 13.19 -7.68
C ILE A 223 -15.05 13.35 -6.93
N VAL A 224 -15.16 14.35 -6.04
CA VAL A 224 -16.40 14.64 -5.30
C VAL A 224 -17.54 15.03 -6.25
N LYS A 225 -17.27 15.86 -7.27
CA LYS A 225 -18.26 16.20 -8.30
C LYS A 225 -18.72 14.98 -9.11
N ALA A 226 -17.78 14.09 -9.44
CA ALA A 226 -18.09 12.84 -10.10
C ALA A 226 -18.97 11.94 -9.21
N TYR A 227 -18.68 11.88 -7.90
CA TYR A 227 -19.46 11.15 -6.91
C TYR A 227 -20.91 11.63 -6.80
N GLN A 228 -21.12 12.95 -6.71
CA GLN A 228 -22.43 13.60 -6.63
C GLN A 228 -23.34 13.30 -7.82
N SER A 229 -22.74 13.12 -9.00
CA SER A 229 -23.50 13.05 -10.24
C SER A 229 -24.30 11.76 -10.40
N HIS A 230 -24.20 10.78 -9.48
CA HIS A 230 -24.97 9.52 -9.39
C HIS A 230 -25.18 8.70 -10.69
N MET A 231 -24.49 9.00 -11.79
CA MET A 231 -24.77 8.41 -13.10
C MET A 231 -23.96 7.14 -13.28
N GLY A 232 -24.63 5.99 -13.18
CA GLY A 232 -24.11 4.65 -13.47
C GLY A 232 -23.57 4.42 -14.89
N GLU A 233 -23.38 5.47 -15.70
CA GLU A 233 -22.88 5.40 -17.07
C GLU A 233 -21.89 6.55 -17.40
N GLY A 234 -21.53 7.39 -16.41
CA GLY A 234 -20.89 8.70 -16.64
C GLY A 234 -19.36 8.78 -16.52
N TYR A 235 -18.66 7.72 -16.11
CA TYR A 235 -17.19 7.77 -16.03
C TYR A 235 -16.52 7.81 -17.41
N ALA A 236 -17.23 7.36 -18.46
CA ALA A 236 -16.74 7.28 -19.83
C ALA A 236 -16.43 8.65 -20.50
N LYS A 237 -16.74 9.77 -19.84
CA LYS A 237 -16.42 11.13 -20.33
C LYS A 237 -15.47 11.93 -19.41
N GLY A 238 -14.94 11.32 -18.34
CA GLY A 238 -13.88 11.82 -17.44
C GLY A 238 -14.04 11.21 -16.03
N LEU A 239 -13.03 10.59 -15.39
CA LEU A 239 -11.71 11.08 -14.99
C LEU A 239 -10.62 10.04 -15.26
N PRO A 240 -9.70 10.31 -16.19
CA PRO A 240 -8.33 9.95 -15.88
C PRO A 240 -7.31 10.98 -16.39
N ALA A 241 -6.41 11.36 -15.50
CA ALA A 241 -5.32 12.30 -15.71
C ALA A 241 -3.97 11.62 -15.46
N GLY A 242 -2.87 12.34 -15.69
CA GLY A 242 -1.54 11.81 -15.41
C GLY A 242 -1.02 10.80 -16.42
N GLU A 243 0.10 10.17 -16.07
CA GLU A 243 0.80 9.19 -16.92
C GLU A 243 0.03 7.86 -17.02
N MET A 244 -0.66 7.46 -15.95
CA MET A 244 -1.40 6.19 -15.83
C MET A 244 -2.87 6.30 -16.23
N LYS A 245 -3.22 7.32 -17.04
CA LYS A 245 -4.62 7.61 -17.39
C LYS A 245 -5.33 6.45 -18.10
N ALA A 246 -4.61 5.65 -18.89
CA ALA A 246 -5.22 4.57 -19.66
C ALA A 246 -5.61 3.40 -18.72
N GLU A 247 -4.78 3.12 -17.74
CA GLU A 247 -4.99 2.11 -16.71
C GLU A 247 -6.12 2.54 -15.76
N LEU A 248 -6.11 3.80 -15.30
CA LEU A 248 -7.19 4.37 -14.50
C LEU A 248 -8.54 4.31 -15.23
N GLN A 249 -8.57 4.65 -16.54
CA GLN A 249 -9.77 4.54 -17.35
C GLN A 249 -10.29 3.10 -17.41
N ARG A 250 -9.40 2.13 -17.66
CA ARG A 250 -9.77 0.72 -17.74
C ARG A 250 -10.35 0.22 -16.42
N ALA A 251 -9.68 0.53 -15.30
CA ALA A 251 -10.11 0.13 -13.97
C ALA A 251 -11.50 0.71 -13.62
N LEU A 252 -11.75 1.98 -13.99
CA LEU A 252 -13.06 2.61 -13.83
C LEU A 252 -14.15 2.00 -14.71
N GLU A 253 -13.83 1.64 -15.95
CA GLU A 253 -14.77 0.97 -16.85
C GLU A 253 -15.14 -0.43 -16.33
N GLU A 254 -14.17 -1.19 -15.85
CA GLU A 254 -14.38 -2.50 -15.23
C GLU A 254 -15.25 -2.36 -13.97
N TYR A 255 -14.96 -1.41 -13.09
CA TYR A 255 -15.79 -1.10 -11.93
C TYR A 255 -17.21 -0.68 -12.30
N ALA A 256 -17.38 0.15 -13.34
CA ALA A 256 -18.70 0.58 -13.80
C ALA A 256 -19.56 -0.59 -14.30
N GLN A 257 -18.93 -1.62 -14.87
CA GLN A 257 -19.60 -2.82 -15.37
C GLN A 257 -19.90 -3.84 -14.26
N SER A 258 -18.95 -4.07 -13.35
CA SER A 258 -19.04 -5.11 -12.32
C SER A 258 -19.72 -4.64 -11.04
N GLY A 259 -19.62 -3.33 -10.72
CA GLY A 259 -19.93 -2.79 -9.40
C GLY A 259 -18.93 -3.19 -8.32
N ASP A 260 -17.87 -3.93 -8.66
CA ASP A 260 -16.89 -4.48 -7.74
C ASP A 260 -15.66 -3.57 -7.64
N ALA A 261 -15.40 -3.08 -6.43
CA ALA A 261 -14.26 -2.22 -6.16
C ALA A 261 -12.91 -2.93 -6.35
N ALA A 262 -12.89 -4.27 -6.37
CA ALA A 262 -11.68 -5.05 -6.67
C ALA A 262 -11.12 -4.77 -8.07
N ALA A 263 -11.93 -4.23 -9.00
CA ALA A 263 -11.45 -3.81 -10.32
C ALA A 263 -10.53 -2.57 -10.29
N LEU A 264 -10.48 -1.86 -9.15
CA LEU A 264 -9.66 -0.66 -8.94
C LEU A 264 -8.40 -0.95 -8.10
N GLU A 265 -8.29 -2.15 -7.52
CA GLU A 265 -7.15 -2.62 -6.71
C GLU A 265 -6.08 -3.31 -7.58
#